data_AF-A0A844EID4-F1
#
_entry.id   AF-A0A844EID4-F1
#
_cell.length_a   1.000
_cell.length_b   1.000
_cell.length_c   1.000
_cell.angle_alpha   90.00
_cell.angle_beta   90.00
_cell.angle_gamma   90.00
#
_symmetry.space_group_name_H-M   'P 1'
#
loop_
_entity.id
_entity.type
_entity.pdbx_description
1 polymer ?
#
loop_
_entity_poly.entity_id
_entity_poly.type
_entity_poly.pdbx_seq_one_letter_code
_entity_poly.pdbx_strand_id
1 'polypeptide(L)'
;KNGQVSGDWIGIDRGNLHLIEKGIDPLVAIGDFDSLKPEELQLVRDHISDIRQSIPEKDDTDTQLGLKVALQEYHADRLDIYGATGGRLDHFLANLWMVLEPRFKPYAPKIRMIDKQNTLTFFLPGDYQIQKEADKKYLAFVA
;
A
#
# COMPACT_ATOMS: atom_id res chain seq x y z
N LYS A 1 -0.20 -9.16 21.54
CA LYS A 1 0.25 -10.43 20.94
C LYS A 1 -0.99 -11.08 20.31
N ASN A 2 -0.90 -11.55 19.06
CA ASN A 2 -1.98 -11.96 18.12
C ASN A 2 -2.41 -10.83 17.17
N GLY A 3 -2.03 -10.93 15.89
CA GLY A 3 -2.36 -9.94 14.85
C GLY A 3 -1.24 -9.60 13.85
N GLN A 4 -0.12 -10.34 13.82
CA GLN A 4 0.91 -10.13 12.79
C GLN A 4 0.35 -10.55 11.43
N VAL A 5 0.21 -9.59 10.52
CA VAL A 5 -0.07 -9.85 9.11
C VAL A 5 1.22 -10.42 8.52
N SER A 6 1.16 -11.66 8.04
CA SER A 6 2.27 -12.36 7.41
C SER A 6 2.40 -11.98 5.94
N GLY A 7 3.62 -11.82 5.47
CA GLY A 7 3.94 -11.55 4.07
C GLY A 7 5.13 -10.61 3.95
N ASP A 8 5.55 -10.41 2.71
CA ASP A 8 6.56 -9.42 2.36
C ASP A 8 5.99 -8.00 2.48
N TRP A 9 6.82 -7.07 2.93
CA TRP A 9 6.43 -5.68 3.14
C TRP A 9 7.21 -4.73 2.24
N ILE A 10 6.52 -3.74 1.68
CA ILE A 10 7.12 -2.57 1.04
C ILE A 10 6.71 -1.36 1.87
N GLY A 11 7.70 -0.57 2.30
CA GLY A 11 7.46 0.64 3.09
C GLY A 11 7.33 1.86 2.18
N ILE A 12 6.30 2.67 2.41
CA ILE A 12 6.02 3.92 1.66
C ILE A 12 6.00 5.08 2.66
N ASP A 13 6.75 6.15 2.41
CA ASP A 13 6.87 7.35 3.24
C ASP A 13 7.07 7.03 4.74
N ARG A 14 6.26 7.60 5.63
CA ARG A 14 6.27 7.30 7.07
C ARG A 14 5.89 5.85 7.39
N GLY A 15 5.32 5.11 6.43
CA GLY A 15 5.10 3.67 6.55
C GLY A 15 6.40 2.88 6.74
N ASN A 16 7.53 3.37 6.22
CA ASN A 16 8.85 2.80 6.46
C ASN A 16 9.18 2.72 7.95
N LEU A 17 9.09 3.87 8.64
CA LEU A 17 9.35 3.96 10.09
C LEU A 17 8.35 3.11 10.88
N HIS A 18 7.07 3.16 10.50
CA HIS A 18 6.03 2.42 11.22
C HIS A 18 6.24 0.90 11.20
N LEU A 19 6.80 0.37 10.11
CA LEU A 19 7.15 -1.04 9.99
C LEU A 19 8.39 -1.37 10.85
N ILE A 20 9.44 -0.55 10.76
CA ILE A 20 10.67 -0.72 11.54
C ILE A 20 10.37 -0.68 13.05
N GLU A 21 9.54 0.25 13.52
CA GLU A 21 9.10 0.36 14.92
C GLU A 21 8.35 -0.89 15.41
N LYS A 22 7.75 -1.66 14.49
CA LYS A 22 7.08 -2.92 14.77
C LYS A 22 8.00 -4.14 14.63
N GLY A 23 9.29 -3.94 14.37
CA GLY A 23 10.25 -4.99 14.13
C GLY A 23 10.02 -5.73 12.81
N ILE A 24 9.47 -5.03 11.81
CA ILE A 24 9.29 -5.53 10.45
C ILE A 24 10.25 -4.76 9.56
N ASP A 25 11.16 -5.48 8.90
CA ASP A 25 12.07 -4.92 7.91
C ASP A 25 11.45 -5.06 6.52
N PRO A 26 11.05 -3.95 5.86
CA PRO A 26 10.55 -4.00 4.48
C PRO A 26 11.61 -4.48 3.50
N LEU A 27 11.16 -5.12 2.41
CA LEU A 27 12.01 -5.47 1.27
C LEU A 27 12.57 -4.24 0.57
N VAL A 28 11.74 -3.20 0.47
CA VAL A 28 12.02 -1.95 -0.24
C VAL A 28 11.41 -0.79 0.55
N ALA A 29 12.14 0.32 0.63
CA ALA A 29 11.65 1.61 1.10
C ALA A 29 11.45 2.57 -0.07
N ILE A 30 10.28 3.19 -0.16
CA ILE A 30 9.93 4.19 -1.17
C ILE A 30 9.46 5.47 -0.47
N GLY A 31 9.82 6.62 -1.04
CA GLY A 31 9.42 7.94 -0.58
C GLY A 31 10.34 9.02 -1.14
N ASP A 32 9.94 10.28 -1.06
CA ASP A 32 10.87 11.41 -1.29
C ASP A 32 11.80 11.65 -0.08
N PHE A 33 11.39 11.09 1.08
CA PHE A 33 12.01 11.19 2.40
C PHE A 33 12.19 12.62 2.91
N ASP A 34 11.46 13.59 2.36
CA ASP A 34 11.59 15.01 2.72
C ASP A 34 11.02 15.33 4.11
N SER A 35 10.05 14.52 4.54
CA SER A 35 9.34 14.63 5.80
C SER A 35 10.02 13.90 6.97
N LEU A 36 11.16 13.25 6.69
CA LEU A 36 11.96 12.53 7.68
C LEU A 36 13.09 13.41 8.22
N LYS A 37 13.27 13.36 9.54
CA LYS A 37 14.46 13.91 10.18
C LYS A 37 15.71 13.10 9.81
N PRO A 38 16.92 13.68 9.91
CA PRO A 38 18.15 12.96 9.66
C PRO A 38 18.28 11.65 10.45
N GLU A 39 17.88 11.63 11.73
CA GLU A 39 17.89 10.41 12.54
C GLU A 39 16.89 9.35 12.07
N GLU A 40 15.71 9.78 11.59
CA GLU A 40 14.68 8.88 11.06
C GLU A 40 15.14 8.26 9.73
N LEU A 41 15.73 9.07 8.86
CA LEU A 41 16.27 8.60 7.59
C LEU A 41 17.46 7.65 7.78
N GLN A 42 18.30 7.90 8.79
CA GLN A 42 19.37 6.98 9.14
C GLN A 42 18.83 5.63 9.63
N LEU A 43 17.79 5.64 10.47
CA LEU A 43 17.15 4.41 10.92
C LEU A 43 16.60 3.58 9.75
N VAL A 44 15.99 4.23 8.76
CA VAL A 44 15.55 3.55 7.52
C VAL A 44 16.72 2.90 6.78
N ARG A 45 17.85 3.60 6.65
CA ARG A 45 19.08 3.10 6.00
C ARG A 45 19.75 1.95 6.74
N ASP A 46 19.63 1.91 8.06
CA ASP A 46 20.22 0.85 8.88
C ASP A 46 19.42 -0.46 8.77
N HIS A 47 18.11 -0.37 8.49
CA HIS A 47 17.22 -1.53 8.38
C HIS A 47 17.01 -2.02 6.94
N ILE A 48 17.02 -1.12 5.95
CA ILE A 48 16.56 -1.41 4.59
C ILE A 48 17.66 -1.09 3.57
N SER A 49 18.11 -2.11 2.85
CA SER A 49 19.18 -1.95 1.85
C SER A 49 18.70 -1.38 0.51
N ASP A 50 17.45 -1.67 0.11
CA ASP A 50 16.86 -1.15 -1.14
C ASP A 50 15.99 0.07 -0.83
N ILE A 51 16.54 1.25 -1.04
CA ILE A 51 15.87 2.54 -0.83
C ILE A 51 15.71 3.23 -2.19
N ARG A 52 14.47 3.51 -2.56
CA ARG A 52 14.10 4.07 -3.86
C ARG A 52 13.45 5.42 -3.65
N GLN A 53 14.22 6.46 -3.90
CA GLN A 53 13.71 7.82 -3.82
C GLN A 53 12.78 8.10 -5.01
N SER A 54 11.56 8.55 -4.73
CA SER A 54 10.70 9.07 -5.79
C SER A 54 11.33 10.36 -6.33
N ILE A 55 11.31 10.50 -7.67
CA ILE A 55 11.81 11.72 -8.31
C ILE A 55 10.57 12.58 -8.52
N PRO A 56 10.50 13.81 -7.95
CA PRO A 56 9.33 14.68 -8.05
C PRO A 56 8.86 15.00 -9.47
N GLU A 57 9.76 14.84 -10.46
CA GLU A 57 9.48 15.03 -11.89
C GLU A 57 8.88 13.79 -12.58
N LYS A 58 8.75 12.66 -11.88
CA LYS A 58 8.11 11.45 -12.40
C LYS A 58 6.64 11.44 -11.96
N ASP A 59 5.74 11.14 -12.89
CA ASP A 59 4.27 11.20 -12.73
C ASP A 59 3.65 10.30 -11.64
N ASP A 60 4.47 9.56 -10.87
CA ASP A 60 4.00 8.56 -9.92
C ASP A 60 4.17 9.05 -8.48
N THR A 61 3.07 9.10 -7.74
CA THR A 61 3.07 9.16 -6.27
C THR A 61 3.81 7.97 -5.67
N ASP A 62 4.27 8.09 -4.43
CA ASP A 62 4.99 7.02 -3.74
C ASP A 62 4.16 5.72 -3.65
N THR A 63 2.84 5.82 -3.44
CA THR A 63 1.94 4.65 -3.48
C THR A 63 1.91 3.98 -4.85
N GLN A 64 1.85 4.74 -5.94
CA GLN A 64 1.85 4.19 -7.30
C GLN A 64 3.18 3.50 -7.63
N LEU A 65 4.30 4.09 -7.18
CA LEU A 65 5.61 3.46 -7.29
C LEU A 65 5.67 2.16 -6.49
N GLY A 66 5.13 2.14 -5.27
CA GLY A 66 4.98 0.93 -4.46
C GLY A 66 4.20 -0.18 -5.15
N LEU A 67 3.06 0.15 -5.77
CA LEU A 67 2.28 -0.79 -6.58
C LEU A 67 3.10 -1.36 -7.73
N LYS A 68 3.79 -0.48 -8.45
CA LYS A 68 4.61 -0.87 -9.59
C LYS A 68 5.68 -1.88 -9.16
N VAL A 69 6.40 -1.59 -8.07
CA VAL A 69 7.42 -2.47 -7.52
C VAL A 69 6.82 -3.82 -7.11
N ALA A 70 5.73 -3.81 -6.34
CA ALA A 70 5.07 -5.03 -5.88
C ALA A 70 4.59 -5.93 -7.04
N LEU A 71 3.99 -5.34 -8.07
CA LEU A 71 3.37 -6.07 -9.18
C LEU A 71 4.38 -6.48 -10.25
N GLN A 72 5.35 -5.62 -10.58
CA GLN A 72 6.24 -5.81 -11.72
C GLN A 72 7.57 -6.46 -11.34
N GLU A 73 8.07 -6.23 -10.13
CA GLU A 73 9.38 -6.74 -9.71
C GLU A 73 9.25 -7.93 -8.78
N TYR A 74 8.33 -7.85 -7.81
CA TYR A 74 8.05 -8.93 -6.88
C TYR A 74 6.92 -9.87 -7.33
N HIS A 75 6.26 -9.55 -8.44
CA HIS A 75 5.19 -10.37 -9.04
C HIS A 75 4.10 -10.81 -8.05
N ALA A 76 3.72 -9.92 -7.13
CA ALA A 76 2.78 -10.26 -6.07
C ALA A 76 1.45 -10.81 -6.61
N ASP A 77 1.00 -11.91 -6.01
CA ASP A 77 -0.31 -12.52 -6.32
C ASP A 77 -1.47 -11.75 -5.67
N ARG A 78 -1.20 -11.10 -4.53
CA ARG A 78 -2.13 -10.25 -3.79
C ARG A 78 -1.39 -9.05 -3.22
N LEU A 79 -2.02 -7.89 -3.25
CA LEU A 79 -1.49 -6.65 -2.68
C LEU A 79 -2.45 -6.08 -1.64
N ASP A 80 -2.00 -6.07 -0.39
CA ASP A 80 -2.75 -5.50 0.73
C ASP A 80 -2.13 -4.14 1.11
N ILE A 81 -2.85 -3.06 0.85
CA ILE A 81 -2.41 -1.68 1.11
C ILE A 81 -2.98 -1.22 2.45
N TYR A 82 -2.08 -0.86 3.37
CA TYR A 82 -2.43 -0.32 4.68
C TYR A 82 -2.06 1.16 4.74
N GLY A 83 -2.78 1.92 5.58
CA GLY A 83 -2.49 3.36 5.75
C GLY A 83 -2.86 4.23 4.54
N ALA A 84 -3.57 3.67 3.56
CA ALA A 84 -4.08 4.42 2.40
C ALA A 84 -5.31 5.29 2.70
N THR A 85 -5.85 5.21 3.92
CA THR A 85 -7.01 5.98 4.39
C THR A 85 -6.66 6.83 5.61
N GLY A 86 -7.50 7.82 5.90
CA GLY A 86 -7.34 8.73 7.03
C GLY A 86 -6.66 10.06 6.66
N GLY A 87 -6.86 11.08 7.50
CA GLY A 87 -6.28 12.41 7.27
C GLY A 87 -6.83 13.09 6.00
N ARG A 88 -5.98 13.22 4.99
CA ARG A 88 -6.21 13.98 3.75
C ARG A 88 -7.10 13.22 2.76
N LEU A 89 -8.26 13.81 2.41
CA LEU A 89 -9.23 13.19 1.48
C LEU A 89 -8.71 13.06 0.06
N ASP A 90 -7.90 14.01 -0.39
CA ASP A 90 -7.28 13.98 -1.72
C ASP A 90 -6.30 12.80 -1.86
N HIS A 91 -5.52 12.49 -0.83
CA HIS A 91 -4.67 11.29 -0.81
C HIS A 91 -5.51 10.01 -0.84
N PHE A 92 -6.60 9.96 -0.07
CA PHE A 92 -7.50 8.81 -0.09
C PHE A 92 -8.12 8.60 -1.49
N LEU A 93 -8.61 9.66 -2.13
CA LEU A 93 -9.18 9.56 -3.48
C LEU A 93 -8.13 9.17 -4.52
N ALA A 94 -6.91 9.70 -4.42
CA ALA A 94 -5.81 9.29 -5.29
C ALA A 94 -5.52 7.79 -5.15
N ASN A 95 -5.40 7.29 -3.92
CA ASN A 95 -5.22 5.87 -3.66
C ASN A 95 -6.39 5.03 -4.19
N LEU A 96 -7.64 5.45 -3.89
CA LEU A 96 -8.87 4.75 -4.28
C LEU A 96 -8.99 4.60 -5.80
N TRP A 97 -8.72 5.68 -6.55
CA TRP A 97 -8.90 5.72 -8.00
C TRP A 97 -7.68 5.28 -8.79
N MET A 98 -6.53 5.07 -8.15
CA MET A 98 -5.31 4.54 -8.78
C MET A 98 -5.58 3.26 -9.59
N VAL A 99 -6.47 2.39 -9.12
CA VAL A 99 -6.84 1.14 -9.83
C VAL A 99 -7.55 1.38 -11.18
N LEU A 100 -8.03 2.60 -11.44
CA LEU A 100 -8.66 2.97 -12.71
C LEU A 100 -7.64 3.31 -13.79
N GLU A 101 -6.37 3.56 -13.42
CA GLU A 101 -5.31 3.81 -14.39
C GLU A 101 -5.10 2.58 -15.28
N PRO A 102 -4.94 2.75 -16.61
CA PRO A 102 -4.79 1.62 -17.54
C PRO A 102 -3.69 0.63 -17.16
N ARG A 103 -2.61 1.10 -16.53
CA ARG A 103 -1.48 0.27 -16.07
C ARG A 103 -1.78 -0.56 -14.82
N PHE A 104 -2.71 -0.14 -13.96
CA PHE A 104 -3.06 -0.82 -12.73
C PHE A 104 -4.40 -1.57 -12.82
N LYS A 105 -5.28 -1.16 -13.72
CA LYS A 105 -6.60 -1.76 -13.93
C LYS A 105 -6.59 -3.29 -14.09
N PRO A 106 -5.65 -3.92 -14.85
CA PRO A 106 -5.58 -5.38 -14.94
C PRO A 106 -5.30 -6.07 -13.60
N TYR A 107 -4.70 -5.35 -12.65
CA TYR A 107 -4.35 -5.84 -11.32
C TYR A 107 -5.38 -5.46 -10.25
N ALA A 108 -6.43 -4.71 -10.57
CA ALA A 108 -7.45 -4.28 -9.61
C ALA A 108 -8.00 -5.45 -8.75
N PRO A 109 -8.30 -6.64 -9.31
CA PRO A 109 -8.77 -7.78 -8.49
C PRO A 109 -7.74 -8.33 -7.48
N LYS A 110 -6.45 -8.01 -7.64
CA LYS A 110 -5.39 -8.41 -6.71
C LYS A 110 -5.22 -7.43 -5.54
N ILE A 111 -5.77 -6.22 -5.65
CA ILE A 111 -5.52 -5.12 -4.72
C ILE A 111 -6.63 -5.05 -3.67
N ARG A 112 -6.24 -4.91 -2.41
CA ARG A 112 -7.13 -4.60 -1.29
C ARG A 112 -6.60 -3.39 -0.52
N MET A 113 -7.48 -2.49 -0.12
CA MET A 113 -7.13 -1.42 0.83
C MET A 113 -7.76 -1.75 2.17
N ILE A 114 -6.93 -1.82 3.21
CA ILE A 114 -7.33 -2.30 4.52
C ILE A 114 -7.01 -1.24 5.57
N ASP A 115 -8.02 -0.86 6.34
CA ASP A 115 -7.85 -0.08 7.55
C ASP A 115 -8.51 -0.78 8.75
N LYS A 116 -8.65 -0.06 9.88
CA LYS A 116 -9.21 -0.62 11.11
C LYS A 116 -10.67 -1.08 10.98
N GLN A 117 -11.43 -0.51 10.04
CA GLN A 117 -12.88 -0.68 9.92
C GLN A 117 -13.31 -1.19 8.54
N ASN A 118 -12.49 -0.98 7.51
CA ASN A 118 -12.84 -1.19 6.12
C ASN A 118 -11.86 -2.15 5.44
N THR A 119 -12.40 -3.01 4.58
CA THR A 119 -11.67 -3.76 3.57
C THR A 119 -12.29 -3.38 2.22
N LEU A 120 -11.55 -2.63 1.40
CA LEU A 120 -11.98 -2.30 0.05
C LEU A 120 -11.37 -3.31 -0.91
N THR A 121 -12.19 -3.82 -1.83
CA THR A 121 -11.80 -4.75 -2.90
C THR A 121 -12.38 -4.26 -4.22
N PHE A 122 -11.68 -4.55 -5.33
CA PHE A 122 -12.06 -4.05 -6.64
C PHE A 122 -12.39 -5.19 -7.60
N PHE A 123 -13.42 -4.99 -8.41
CA PHE A 123 -13.90 -5.96 -9.37
C PHE A 123 -13.91 -5.37 -10.76
N LEU A 124 -13.49 -6.17 -11.73
CA LEU A 124 -13.70 -5.90 -13.15
C LEU A 124 -15.05 -6.51 -13.58
N PRO A 125 -15.54 -6.26 -14.80
CA PRO A 125 -16.77 -6.90 -15.27
C PRO A 125 -16.69 -8.43 -15.20
N GLY A 126 -17.71 -9.05 -14.59
CA GLY A 126 -17.80 -10.50 -14.43
C GLY A 126 -18.78 -10.88 -13.31
N ASP A 127 -18.88 -12.18 -13.07
CA ASP A 127 -19.68 -12.77 -11.98
C ASP A 127 -18.76 -13.18 -10.84
N TYR A 128 -19.15 -12.81 -9.61
CA TYR A 128 -18.32 -13.04 -8.42
C TYR A 128 -19.15 -13.54 -7.25
N GLN A 129 -18.51 -14.35 -6.42
CA GLN A 129 -19.02 -14.73 -5.12
C GLN A 129 -18.07 -14.22 -4.05
N ILE A 130 -18.59 -13.44 -3.10
CA ILE A 130 -17.83 -12.91 -1.96
C ILE A 130 -18.28 -13.57 -0.67
N GLN A 131 -17.34 -13.76 0.25
CA GLN A 131 -17.62 -14.30 1.59
C GLN A 131 -17.58 -13.16 2.60
N LYS A 132 -18.51 -13.18 3.56
CA LYS A 132 -18.55 -12.20 4.65
C LYS A 132 -17.30 -12.36 5.53
N GLU A 133 -16.54 -11.28 5.70
CA GLU A 133 -15.47 -11.22 6.69
C GLU A 133 -16.05 -11.28 8.12
N ALA A 134 -15.43 -12.09 8.99
CA ALA A 134 -15.96 -12.38 10.32
C ALA A 134 -16.10 -11.12 11.21
N ASP A 135 -15.21 -10.15 11.03
CA ASP A 135 -15.16 -8.89 11.78
C ASP A 135 -15.98 -7.75 11.15
N LYS A 136 -16.57 -7.96 9.96
CA LYS A 136 -17.36 -6.93 9.25
C LYS A 136 -18.86 -7.17 9.40
N LYS A 137 -19.59 -6.11 9.75
CA LYS A 137 -21.05 -6.13 9.87
C LYS A 137 -21.75 -5.75 8.56
N TYR A 138 -21.15 -4.87 7.78
CA TYR A 138 -21.76 -4.23 6.61
C TYR A 138 -21.06 -4.65 5.33
N LEU A 139 -21.82 -4.66 4.24
CA LEU A 139 -21.35 -4.82 2.87
C LEU A 139 -21.93 -3.69 2.03
N ALA A 140 -21.10 -3.05 1.21
CA ALA A 140 -21.51 -2.01 0.29
C ALA A 140 -20.93 -2.28 -1.10
N PHE A 141 -21.70 -1.93 -2.13
CA PHE A 141 -21.26 -1.91 -3.52
C PHE A 141 -21.23 -0.46 -3.99
N VAL A 142 -20.11 -0.06 -4.62
CA VAL A 142 -19.91 1.27 -5.20
C VAL A 142 -19.58 1.06 -6.68
N ALA A 143 -20.37 1.68 -7.56
CA ALA A 143 -20.27 1.55 -9.01
C ALA A 143 -19.69 2.81 -9.65
#